data_AF-A0A0Q4DRK3-F1
#
_entry.id   AF-A0A0Q4DRK3-F1
#
_cell.length_a   1.000
_cell.length_b   1.000
_cell.length_c   1.000
_cell.angle_alpha   90.00
_cell.angle_beta   90.00
_cell.angle_gamma   90.00
#
_symmetry.space_group_name_H-M   'P 1'
#
loop_
_entity.id
_entity.type
_entity.pdbx_description
1 polymer ?
#
loop_
_entity_poly.entity_id
_entity_poly.type
_entity_poly.pdbx_seq_one_letter_code
_entity_poly.pdbx_strand_id
1 'polypeptide(L)'
;MEDKTLGDALDEIYELRVLLAAEARILEAHLDYKTFPKSRRDIAEASVERMREGARGAVRTHNADGARREFRNVTGGDTLTMHQWQSEPRRSAS
;
A
#
# COMPACT_ATOMS: atom_id res chain seq x y z
N MET A 1 21.92 -9.88 -2.18
CA MET A 1 20.48 -9.65 -2.02
C MET A 1 19.85 -11.02 -2.14
N GLU A 2 19.35 -11.57 -1.04
CA GLU A 2 18.69 -12.88 -1.06
C GLU A 2 17.53 -12.86 -2.04
N ASP A 3 17.44 -13.89 -2.88
CA ASP A 3 16.31 -14.09 -3.78
C ASP A 3 15.09 -14.42 -2.91
N LYS A 4 14.19 -13.45 -2.74
CA LYS A 4 12.94 -13.64 -2.02
C LYS A 4 12.14 -14.75 -2.69
N THR A 5 11.74 -15.77 -1.93
CA THR A 5 10.89 -16.82 -2.50
C THR A 5 9.49 -16.26 -2.77
N LEU A 6 8.72 -16.94 -3.62
CA LEU A 6 7.32 -16.57 -3.86
C LEU A 6 6.51 -16.60 -2.55
N GLY A 7 6.82 -17.54 -1.64
CA GLY A 7 6.19 -17.62 -0.32
C GLY A 7 6.43 -16.36 0.49
N ASP A 8 7.70 -15.94 0.63
CA ASP A 8 8.08 -14.75 1.38
C ASP A 8 7.41 -13.48 0.83
N ALA A 9 7.26 -13.38 -0.50
CA ALA A 9 6.58 -12.25 -1.13
C ALA A 9 5.07 -12.25 -0.84
N LEU A 10 4.43 -13.43 -0.79
CA LEU A 10 3.02 -13.55 -0.45
C LEU A 10 2.76 -13.24 1.03
N ASP A 11 3.64 -13.69 1.92
CA ASP A 11 3.57 -13.39 3.34
C ASP A 11 3.76 -11.90 3.60
N GLU A 12 4.73 -11.25 2.93
CA GLU A 12 4.89 -9.80 3.01
C GLU A 12 3.66 -9.05 2.51
N ILE A 13 3.05 -9.47 1.40
CA ILE A 13 1.79 -8.87 0.91
C ILE A 13 0.67 -9.05 1.93
N TYR A 14 0.60 -10.21 2.59
CA TYR A 14 -0.39 -10.46 3.64
C TYR A 14 -0.19 -9.52 4.83
N GLU A 15 1.03 -9.40 5.35
CA GLU A 15 1.36 -8.50 6.46
C GLU A 15 1.04 -7.03 6.13
N LEU A 16 1.35 -6.58 4.91
CA LEU A 16 0.99 -5.24 4.45
C LEU A 16 -0.53 -5.01 4.44
N ARG A 17 -1.33 -6.02 4.08
CA ARG A 17 -2.80 -5.95 4.11
C ARG A 17 -3.33 -5.90 5.54
N VAL A 18 -2.74 -6.66 6.46
CA VAL A 18 -3.08 -6.61 7.89
C VAL A 18 -2.81 -5.22 8.45
N LEU A 19 -1.64 -4.64 8.14
CA LEU A 19 -1.30 -3.29 8.56
C LEU A 19 -2.29 -2.25 8.03
N LEU A 20 -2.64 -2.30 6.74
CA LEU A 20 -3.63 -1.39 6.15
C LEU A 20 -5.01 -1.49 6.82
N ALA A 21 -5.45 -2.69 7.18
CA ALA A 21 -6.71 -2.89 7.89
C ALA A 21 -6.67 -2.28 9.30
N ALA A 22 -5.55 -2.42 10.01
CA ALA A 22 -5.34 -1.82 11.32
C ALA A 22 -5.36 -0.29 11.24
N GLU A 23 -4.61 0.29 10.29
CA GLU A 23 -4.56 1.75 10.08
C GLU A 23 -5.91 2.33 9.69
N ALA A 24 -6.70 1.62 8.87
CA ALA A 24 -8.07 2.04 8.56
C ALA A 24 -8.91 2.18 9.83
N ARG A 25 -8.84 1.18 10.73
CA ARG A 25 -9.59 1.20 11.98
C ARG A 25 -9.10 2.28 12.95
N ILE A 26 -7.80 2.53 13.00
CA ILE A 26 -7.22 3.61 13.80
C ILE A 26 -7.74 4.96 13.29
N LEU A 27 -7.71 5.20 11.98
CA LEU A 27 -8.19 6.46 11.41
C LEU A 27 -9.70 6.65 11.66
N GLU A 28 -10.51 5.60 11.53
CA GLU A 28 -11.94 5.67 11.90
C GLU A 28 -12.15 6.12 13.34
N ALA A 29 -11.39 5.56 14.29
CA ALA A 29 -11.49 5.97 15.69
C ALA A 29 -11.16 7.47 15.88
N HIS A 30 -10.23 8.03 15.09
CA HIS A 30 -9.93 9.46 15.13
C HIS A 30 -11.10 10.31 14.58
N LEU A 31 -11.86 9.79 13.62
CA LEU A 31 -13.03 10.49 13.07
C LEU A 31 -14.15 10.63 14.10
N ASP A 32 -14.21 9.77 15.11
CA ASP A 32 -15.21 9.85 16.18
C ASP A 32 -14.89 10.95 17.21
N TYR A 33 -13.68 11.52 17.20
CA TYR A 33 -13.34 12.63 18.09
C TYR A 33 -14.13 13.89 17.75
N LYS A 34 -14.71 14.52 18.79
CA LYS A 34 -15.45 15.78 18.67
C LYS A 34 -14.62 16.92 18.07
N THR A 35 -13.31 16.87 18.26
CA THR A 35 -12.34 17.86 17.77
C THR A 35 -11.93 17.63 16.31
N PHE A 36 -12.35 16.53 15.68
CA PHE A 36 -11.96 16.24 14.31
C PHE A 36 -12.55 17.29 13.35
N PRO A 37 -11.74 17.96 12.50
CA PRO A 37 -12.22 19.01 11.62
C PRO A 37 -13.26 18.51 10.60
N LYS A 38 -14.48 19.06 10.65
CA LYS A 38 -15.57 18.70 9.71
C LYS A 38 -15.17 18.88 8.25
N SER A 39 -14.42 19.94 7.92
CA SER A 39 -13.98 20.24 6.55
C SER A 39 -13.02 19.21 5.94
N ARG A 40 -12.44 18.31 6.75
CA ARG A 40 -11.50 17.28 6.30
C ARG A 40 -12.08 15.86 6.43
N ARG A 41 -13.31 15.74 6.91
CA ARG A 41 -13.94 14.45 7.23
C ARG A 41 -14.10 13.59 5.98
N ASP A 42 -14.68 14.13 4.91
CA ASP A 42 -14.92 13.40 3.66
C ASP A 42 -13.60 12.85 3.06
N ILE A 43 -12.52 13.63 3.13
CA ILE A 43 -11.20 13.20 2.65
C ILE A 43 -10.64 12.06 3.50
N ALA A 44 -10.83 12.13 4.82
CA ALA A 44 -10.36 11.11 5.74
C ALA A 44 -11.20 9.82 5.63
N GLU A 45 -12.52 9.92 5.49
CA GLU A 45 -13.41 8.78 5.20
C GLU A 45 -13.04 8.13 3.85
N ALA A 46 -12.77 8.92 2.81
CA ALA A 46 -12.26 8.39 1.55
C ALA A 46 -10.89 7.70 1.72
N SER A 47 -10.07 8.14 2.68
CA SER A 47 -8.80 7.49 3.01
C SER A 47 -9.01 6.15 3.73
N VAL A 48 -9.96 6.08 4.66
CA VAL A 48 -10.39 4.82 5.30
C VAL A 48 -10.81 3.80 4.26
N GLU A 49 -11.67 4.19 3.30
CA GLU A 49 -12.13 3.26 2.27
C GLU A 49 -11.01 2.80 1.35
N ARG A 50 -10.08 3.68 0.95
CA ARG A 50 -8.90 3.26 0.17
C ARG A 50 -8.02 2.25 0.94
N MET A 51 -7.83 2.44 2.25
CA MET A 51 -7.07 1.50 3.08
C MET A 51 -7.77 0.15 3.18
N ARG A 52 -9.11 0.13 3.34
CA ARG A 52 -9.92 -1.10 3.34
C ARG A 52 -9.84 -1.86 2.03
N GLU A 53 -9.97 -1.16 0.90
CA GLU A 53 -9.83 -1.75 -0.43
C GLU A 53 -8.41 -2.29 -0.65
N GLY A 54 -7.39 -1.58 -0.14
CA GLY A 54 -6.01 -2.06 -0.11
C GLY A 54 -5.85 -3.37 0.66
N ALA A 55 -6.40 -3.45 1.87
CA ALA A 55 -6.40 -4.66 2.68
C ALA A 55 -7.13 -5.84 1.99
N ARG A 56 -8.21 -5.57 1.24
CA ARG A 56 -8.94 -6.57 0.44
C ARG A 56 -8.21 -7.00 -0.83
N GLY A 57 -7.16 -6.30 -1.24
CA GLY A 57 -6.47 -6.54 -2.51
C GLY A 57 -7.21 -5.99 -3.73
N ALA A 58 -8.18 -5.10 -3.56
CA ALA A 58 -9.01 -4.53 -4.62
C ALA A 58 -8.43 -3.23 -5.22
N VAL A 59 -7.13 -2.97 -5.03
CA VAL A 59 -6.45 -1.70 -5.37
C VAL A 59 -6.64 -1.25 -6.84
N ARG A 60 -6.93 -2.16 -7.76
CA ARG A 60 -7.12 -1.84 -9.19
C ARG A 60 -8.37 -0.98 -9.47
N THR A 61 -9.31 -0.89 -8.54
CA THR A 61 -10.55 -0.10 -8.70
C THR A 61 -10.37 1.38 -8.36
N HIS A 62 -9.29 1.75 -7.65
CA HIS A 62 -9.00 3.12 -7.24
C HIS A 62 -7.74 3.64 -7.91
N ASN A 63 -7.85 4.80 -8.57
CA ASN A 63 -6.81 5.54 -9.30
C ASN A 63 -5.36 5.28 -8.84
N ALA A 64 -4.78 4.19 -9.34
CA ALA A 64 -3.50 3.66 -8.88
C ALA A 64 -2.33 4.57 -9.28
N ASP A 65 -2.51 5.43 -10.28
CA ASP A 65 -1.42 6.23 -10.85
C ASP A 65 -0.99 7.37 -9.92
N GLY A 66 -1.93 8.00 -9.21
CA GLY A 66 -1.61 8.96 -8.16
C GLY A 66 -0.87 8.30 -6.99
N ALA A 67 -1.35 7.14 -6.53
CA ALA A 67 -0.73 6.38 -5.45
C ALA A 67 0.68 5.88 -5.81
N ARG A 68 0.90 5.44 -7.05
CA ARG A 68 2.22 5.00 -7.56
C ARG A 68 3.24 6.14 -7.59
N ARG A 69 2.82 7.35 -7.95
CA ARG A 69 3.71 8.52 -7.91
C ARG A 69 4.12 8.82 -6.47
N GLU A 70 3.16 8.89 -5.55
CA GLU A 70 3.47 9.15 -4.14
C GLU A 70 4.30 8.03 -3.51
N PHE A 71 4.04 6.78 -3.86
CA PHE A 71 4.86 5.65 -3.43
C PHE A 71 6.33 5.84 -3.81
N ARG A 72 6.63 6.24 -5.06
CA ARG A 72 8.00 6.56 -5.47
C ARG A 72 8.59 7.73 -4.70
N ASN A 73 7.81 8.77 -4.43
CA ASN A 73 8.26 9.92 -3.66
C ASN A 73 8.64 9.54 -2.21
N VAL A 74 7.86 8.67 -1.58
CA VAL A 74 8.06 8.27 -0.17
C VAL A 74 9.16 7.22 0.00
N THR A 75 9.25 6.27 -0.94
CA THR A 75 10.17 5.12 -0.82
C THR A 75 11.49 5.30 -1.58
N GLY A 76 11.62 6.36 -2.38
CA GLY A 76 12.75 6.52 -3.31
C GLY A 76 12.64 5.66 -4.58
N GLY A 77 11.62 4.79 -4.68
CA GLY A 77 11.37 3.96 -5.87
C GLY A 77 12.05 2.60 -5.88
N ASP A 78 12.68 2.19 -4.78
CA ASP A 78 13.56 1.00 -4.70
C ASP A 78 12.84 -0.36 -4.65
N THR A 79 11.53 -0.41 -4.87
CA THR A 79 10.81 -1.70 -4.97
C THR A 79 10.33 -1.90 -6.39
N LEU A 80 10.97 -2.86 -7.07
CA LEU A 80 10.55 -3.31 -8.38
C LEU A 80 9.16 -3.92 -8.27
N THR A 81 8.27 -3.54 -9.18
CA THR A 81 7.06 -4.34 -9.41
C THR A 81 7.46 -5.73 -9.90
N MET A 82 6.61 -6.74 -9.70
CA MET A 82 6.87 -8.11 -10.19
C MET A 82 7.25 -8.15 -11.67
N HIS A 83 6.59 -7.35 -12.53
CA HIS A 83 6.96 -7.23 -13.94
C HIS A 83 8.37 -6.66 -14.12
N GLN A 84 8.74 -5.62 -13.36
CA GLN A 84 10.08 -5.04 -13.41
C GLN A 84 11.15 -6.04 -12.94
N TRP A 85 10.88 -6.77 -11.85
CA TRP A 85 11.76 -7.85 -11.37
C TRP A 85 11.91 -8.97 -12.40
N GLN A 86 10.81 -9.39 -13.05
CA GLN A 86 10.83 -10.39 -14.11
C GLN A 86 11.53 -9.92 -15.39
N SER A 87 11.52 -8.61 -15.66
CA SER A 87 12.12 -8.02 -16.86
C SER A 87 13.58 -7.58 -16.68
N GLU A 88 14.10 -7.55 -15.44
CA GLU A 88 15.52 -7.27 -15.22
C GLU A 88 16.37 -8.44 -15.74
N PRO A 89 17.41 -8.16 -16.54
CA PRO A 89 18.34 -9.21 -16.94
C PRO A 89 19.01 -9.74 -15.68
N ARG A 90 18.74 -11.02 -15.35
CA ARG A 90 19.44 -11.74 -14.28
C ARG A 90 20.93 -11.64 -14.57
N ARG A 91 21.63 -10.72 -13.90
CA ARG A 91 23.07 -10.62 -14.02
C ARG A 91 23.63 -11.90 -13.42
N SER A 92 24.01 -12.84 -14.28
CA SER A 92 24.80 -14.00 -13.92
C SER A 92 26.05 -13.47 -13.23
N ALA A 93 26.22 -13.81 -11.94
CA ALA A 93 27.47 -13.55 -11.25
C ALA A 93 28.56 -14.38 -11.95
N SER A 94 29.51 -13.68 -12.57
CA SER A 94 30.80 -14.25 -13.01
C SER A 94 31.73 -14.40 -11.82
#